data_AF-E7BUB8-F1
#
_entry.id   AF-E7BUB8-F1
#
_cell.length_a   1.000
_cell.length_b   1.000
_cell.length_c   1.000
_cell.angle_alpha   90.00
_cell.angle_beta   90.00
_cell.angle_gamma   90.00
#
_symmetry.space_group_name_H-M   'P 1'
#
loop_
_entity.id
_entity.type
_entity.pdbx_description
1 polymer ?
#
loop_
_entity_poly.entity_id
_entity_poly.type
_entity_poly.pdbx_seq_one_letter_code
_entity_poly.pdbx_strand_id
1 'polypeptide(L)'
;SINTDAQALRKTSVGTVIQIGGNITKGLGAGANPQVGRDAALEDKERIKEFLTGADMVFIAAGMGGGTGTGAAPVIAEVAKELGILTVAVVTKPFSFEGKKRLAFAEQGIEELSKHVDSLITIPNEKLLKVLGRGITLLEAFASANNVLKNAVQGIAELITRPGMINVDFADVRTVMSEMGHAMMGSGVARGEDRAEEAAEMAISSPLLED
;
A
#
# COMPACT_ATOMS: atom_id res chain seq x y z
N SER A 1 6.30 2.97 -10.56
CA SER A 1 6.86 1.85 -9.78
C SER A 1 8.23 2.24 -9.27
N ILE A 2 8.53 2.02 -7.98
CA ILE A 2 9.82 2.37 -7.37
C ILE A 2 10.45 1.08 -6.81
N ASN A 3 11.67 0.75 -7.22
CA ASN A 3 12.34 -0.46 -6.73
C ASN A 3 13.87 -0.36 -6.82
N THR A 4 14.58 -1.11 -5.98
CA THR A 4 16.04 -1.30 -6.07
C THR A 4 16.42 -2.41 -7.06
N ASP A 5 15.50 -3.34 -7.35
CA ASP A 5 15.72 -4.42 -8.32
C ASP A 5 15.39 -3.95 -9.75
N ALA A 6 16.44 -3.82 -10.57
CA ALA A 6 16.31 -3.38 -11.96
C ALA A 6 15.62 -4.42 -12.85
N GLN A 7 15.76 -5.71 -12.55
CA GLN A 7 15.10 -6.77 -13.30
C GLN A 7 13.60 -6.78 -13.05
N ALA A 8 13.18 -6.54 -11.81
CA ALA A 8 11.78 -6.39 -11.46
C ALA A 8 11.14 -5.19 -12.19
N LEU A 9 11.87 -4.06 -12.26
CA LEU A 9 11.39 -2.87 -12.98
C LEU A 9 11.25 -3.10 -14.50
N ARG A 10 12.16 -3.85 -15.14
CA ARG A 10 12.07 -4.13 -16.58
C ARG A 10 10.85 -4.98 -16.96
N LYS A 11 10.30 -5.76 -16.03
CA LYS A 11 9.12 -6.60 -16.25
C LYS A 11 7.80 -5.89 -15.99
N THR A 12 7.83 -4.64 -15.50
CA THR A 12 6.62 -3.90 -15.17
C THR A 12 5.96 -3.30 -16.41
N SER A 13 4.64 -3.30 -16.46
CA SER A 13 3.84 -2.63 -17.49
C SER A 13 3.55 -1.16 -17.17
N VAL A 14 4.07 -0.65 -16.05
CA VAL A 14 3.80 0.71 -15.58
C VAL A 14 4.61 1.72 -16.40
N GLY A 15 3.95 2.78 -16.88
CA GLY A 15 4.57 3.80 -17.75
C GLY A 15 5.71 4.59 -17.12
N THR A 16 5.76 4.70 -15.79
CA THR A 16 6.85 5.39 -15.09
C THR A 16 7.50 4.52 -14.02
N VAL A 17 8.82 4.41 -14.10
CA VAL A 17 9.66 3.62 -13.21
C VAL A 17 10.79 4.46 -12.63
N ILE A 18 11.06 4.28 -11.35
CA ILE A 18 12.19 4.88 -10.65
C ILE A 18 13.00 3.74 -10.05
N GLN A 19 14.20 3.55 -10.57
CA GLN A 19 15.18 2.70 -9.91
C GLN A 19 15.87 3.53 -8.83
N ILE A 20 15.89 3.02 -7.59
CA ILE A 20 16.54 3.65 -6.44
C ILE A 20 17.75 2.83 -5.97
N GLY A 21 18.71 3.47 -5.30
CA GLY A 21 19.90 2.83 -4.76
C GLY A 21 20.78 2.19 -5.82
N GLY A 22 20.99 2.91 -6.93
CA GLY A 22 21.80 2.42 -8.05
C GLY A 22 23.23 2.09 -7.62
N ASN A 23 23.82 2.92 -6.76
CA ASN A 23 25.18 2.70 -6.27
C ASN A 23 25.24 1.64 -5.16
N ILE A 24 24.26 1.65 -4.24
CA ILE A 24 24.22 0.72 -3.11
C ILE A 24 23.94 -0.72 -3.57
N THR A 25 22.91 -0.91 -4.39
CA THR A 25 22.40 -2.26 -4.72
C THR A 25 22.91 -2.79 -6.06
N LYS A 26 23.46 -1.91 -6.91
CA LYS A 26 23.85 -2.23 -8.29
C LYS A 26 22.69 -2.86 -9.10
N GLY A 27 21.45 -2.55 -8.73
CA GLY A 27 20.25 -3.08 -9.38
C GLY A 27 19.86 -4.50 -8.95
N LEU A 28 20.46 -5.07 -7.90
CA LEU A 28 20.22 -6.44 -7.43
C LEU A 28 19.15 -6.54 -6.33
N GLY A 29 18.57 -5.42 -5.92
CA GLY A 29 17.59 -5.37 -4.84
C GLY A 29 18.20 -5.24 -3.43
N ALA A 30 17.33 -5.07 -2.44
CA ALA A 30 17.74 -4.81 -1.05
C ALA A 30 18.04 -6.07 -0.20
N GLY A 31 17.98 -7.28 -0.77
CA GLY A 31 18.33 -8.52 -0.07
C GLY A 31 17.54 -8.79 1.21
N ALA A 32 16.26 -8.41 1.26
CA ALA A 32 15.40 -8.48 2.46
C ALA A 32 15.93 -7.70 3.69
N ASN A 33 16.81 -6.71 3.47
CA ASN A 33 17.29 -5.80 4.50
C ASN A 33 16.59 -4.43 4.38
N PRO A 34 15.74 -4.03 5.34
CA PRO A 34 15.07 -2.73 5.33
C PRO A 34 16.04 -1.55 5.30
N GLN A 35 17.19 -1.63 5.97
CA GLN A 35 18.16 -0.53 6.00
C GLN A 35 18.69 -0.23 4.60
N VAL A 36 18.99 -1.26 3.80
CA VAL A 36 19.41 -1.09 2.41
C VAL A 36 18.32 -0.43 1.56
N GLY A 37 17.05 -0.77 1.81
CA GLY A 37 15.91 -0.12 1.15
C GLY A 37 15.79 1.37 1.52
N ARG A 38 16.02 1.70 2.79
CA ARG A 38 16.02 3.08 3.29
C ARG A 38 17.17 3.89 2.68
N ASP A 39 18.39 3.38 2.77
CA ASP A 39 19.58 4.07 2.24
C ASP A 39 19.46 4.27 0.73
N ALA A 40 18.90 3.30 0.01
CA ALA A 40 18.60 3.42 -1.41
C ALA A 40 17.59 4.54 -1.73
N ALA A 41 16.55 4.70 -0.91
CA ALA A 41 15.59 5.79 -1.09
C ALA A 41 16.18 7.16 -0.74
N LEU A 42 17.06 7.22 0.26
CA LEU A 42 17.78 8.44 0.63
C LEU A 42 18.78 8.87 -0.45
N GLU A 43 19.50 7.92 -1.07
CA GLU A 43 20.41 8.16 -2.19
C GLU A 43 19.68 8.90 -3.33
N ASP A 44 18.45 8.50 -3.62
CA ASP A 44 17.63 9.04 -4.71
C ASP A 44 16.53 10.01 -4.21
N LYS A 45 16.66 10.62 -3.02
CA LYS A 45 15.63 11.48 -2.41
C LYS A 45 15.21 12.63 -3.34
N GLU A 46 16.16 13.32 -3.96
CA GLU A 46 15.89 14.43 -4.89
C GLU A 46 15.09 13.97 -6.11
N ARG A 47 15.42 12.80 -6.68
CA ARG A 47 14.71 12.23 -7.82
C ARG A 47 13.27 11.84 -7.46
N ILE A 48 13.07 11.30 -6.25
CA ILE A 48 11.74 11.00 -5.72
C ILE A 48 10.95 12.31 -5.56
N LYS A 49 11.56 13.35 -5.01
CA LYS A 49 10.95 14.67 -4.80
C LYS A 49 10.53 15.33 -6.11
N GLU A 50 11.42 15.36 -7.11
CA GLU A 50 11.10 15.86 -8.45
C GLU A 50 9.89 15.13 -9.05
N PHE A 51 9.84 13.81 -8.89
CA PHE A 51 8.74 13.00 -9.42
C PHE A 51 7.40 13.25 -8.71
N LEU A 52 7.42 13.52 -7.41
CA LEU A 52 6.22 13.80 -6.62
C LEU A 52 5.72 15.23 -6.75
N THR A 53 6.56 16.15 -7.24
CA THR A 53 6.23 17.57 -7.33
C THR A 53 5.02 17.80 -8.24
N GLY A 54 4.02 18.52 -7.72
CA GLY A 54 2.78 18.86 -8.44
C GLY A 54 1.65 17.86 -8.28
N ALA A 55 1.83 16.78 -7.50
CA ALA A 55 0.73 15.91 -7.13
C ALA A 55 -0.06 16.50 -5.94
N ASP A 56 -1.40 16.42 -6.00
CA ASP A 56 -2.26 16.80 -4.87
C ASP A 56 -2.39 15.66 -3.83
N MET A 57 -2.26 14.42 -4.31
CA MET A 57 -2.40 13.21 -3.51
C MET A 57 -1.48 12.11 -4.00
N VAL A 58 -0.91 11.33 -3.08
CA VAL A 58 -0.10 10.15 -3.38
C VAL A 58 -0.58 8.92 -2.63
N PHE A 59 -0.63 7.79 -3.33
CA PHE A 59 -0.85 6.48 -2.74
C PHE A 59 0.45 5.69 -2.68
N ILE A 60 0.84 5.24 -1.50
CA ILE A 60 2.01 4.39 -1.28
C ILE A 60 1.53 2.97 -1.02
N ALA A 61 1.61 2.12 -2.05
CA ALA A 61 1.27 0.70 -1.94
C ALA A 61 2.55 -0.14 -1.76
N ALA A 62 2.67 -0.85 -0.64
CA ALA A 62 3.87 -1.65 -0.35
C ALA A 62 3.58 -2.94 0.45
N GLY A 63 4.31 -4.00 0.12
CA GLY A 63 4.38 -5.19 0.96
C GLY A 63 5.45 -5.04 2.04
N MET A 64 5.05 -5.15 3.31
CA MET A 64 5.94 -4.95 4.45
C MET A 64 6.62 -6.26 4.86
N GLY A 65 7.80 -6.13 5.46
CA GLY A 65 8.64 -7.26 5.88
C GLY A 65 9.74 -7.64 4.89
N GLY A 66 9.71 -7.08 3.68
CA GLY A 66 10.81 -7.13 2.72
C GLY A 66 11.91 -6.11 3.01
N GLY A 67 12.84 -5.91 2.07
CA GLY A 67 13.88 -4.88 2.18
C GLY A 67 13.44 -3.54 1.61
N THR A 68 13.16 -3.50 0.31
CA THR A 68 12.85 -2.26 -0.40
C THR A 68 11.57 -1.60 0.09
N GLY A 69 10.44 -2.32 0.09
CA GLY A 69 9.15 -1.74 0.51
C GLY A 69 9.19 -1.21 1.94
N THR A 70 9.64 -2.04 2.88
CA THR A 70 9.75 -1.69 4.30
C THR A 70 10.64 -0.48 4.57
N GLY A 71 11.78 -0.37 3.88
CA GLY A 71 12.75 0.71 4.11
C GLY A 71 12.50 1.98 3.31
N ALA A 72 12.06 1.85 2.07
CA ALA A 72 11.88 2.98 1.15
C ALA A 72 10.52 3.68 1.34
N ALA A 73 9.46 2.95 1.69
CA ALA A 73 8.12 3.53 1.81
C ALA A 73 8.06 4.69 2.82
N PRO A 74 8.66 4.61 4.03
CA PRO A 74 8.66 5.74 4.97
C PRO A 74 9.39 6.97 4.42
N VAL A 75 10.50 6.78 3.70
CA VAL A 75 11.26 7.90 3.10
C VAL A 75 10.45 8.58 1.99
N ILE A 76 9.77 7.79 1.15
CA ILE A 76 8.89 8.32 0.10
C ILE A 76 7.71 9.10 0.72
N ALA A 77 7.13 8.59 1.80
CA ALA A 77 6.06 9.25 2.54
C ALA A 77 6.53 10.58 3.15
N GLU A 78 7.72 10.58 3.76
CA GLU A 78 8.33 11.79 4.32
C GLU A 78 8.49 12.88 3.26
N VAL A 79 9.02 12.54 2.08
CA VAL A 79 9.15 13.47 0.94
C VAL A 79 7.79 14.00 0.49
N ALA A 80 6.78 13.14 0.37
CA ALA A 80 5.44 13.55 -0.03
C ALA A 80 4.82 14.54 0.98
N LYS A 81 4.98 14.26 2.27
CA LYS A 81 4.50 15.11 3.37
C LYS A 81 5.24 16.45 3.44
N GLU A 82 6.55 16.46 3.21
CA GLU A 82 7.35 17.69 3.08
C GLU A 82 6.85 18.60 1.93
N LEU A 83 6.33 17.99 0.86
CA LEU A 83 5.75 18.70 -0.29
C LEU A 83 4.29 19.13 -0.06
N GLY A 84 3.68 18.81 1.09
CA GLY A 84 2.28 19.13 1.40
C GLY A 84 1.26 18.30 0.65
N ILE A 85 1.66 17.12 0.15
CA ILE A 85 0.83 16.19 -0.62
C ILE A 85 0.02 15.30 0.34
N LEU A 86 -1.28 15.14 0.10
CA LEU A 86 -2.09 14.20 0.87
C LEU A 86 -1.56 12.77 0.66
N THR A 87 -1.00 12.17 1.70
CA THR A 87 -0.23 10.93 1.62
C THR A 87 -0.98 9.79 2.29
N VAL A 88 -1.46 8.83 1.49
CA VAL A 88 -2.16 7.64 1.96
C VAL A 88 -1.32 6.40 1.69
N ALA A 89 -1.00 5.65 2.73
CA ALA A 89 -0.30 4.37 2.59
C ALA A 89 -1.25 3.19 2.71
N VAL A 90 -1.14 2.24 1.78
CA VAL A 90 -1.85 0.97 1.82
C VAL A 90 -0.83 -0.16 1.82
N VAL A 91 -0.71 -0.87 2.95
CA VAL A 91 0.38 -1.82 3.14
C VAL A 91 -0.11 -3.19 3.57
N THR A 92 0.57 -4.24 3.15
CA THR A 92 0.29 -5.62 3.59
C THR A 92 1.28 -6.07 4.65
N LYS A 93 0.78 -6.71 5.70
CA LYS A 93 1.60 -7.49 6.64
C LYS A 93 1.83 -8.89 6.07
N PRO A 94 3.03 -9.48 6.23
CA PRO A 94 3.34 -10.80 5.70
C PRO A 94 2.48 -11.90 6.35
N PHE A 95 2.35 -13.05 5.70
CA PHE A 95 1.72 -14.22 6.31
C PHE A 95 2.60 -14.78 7.44
N SER A 96 1.99 -15.44 8.43
CA SER A 96 2.74 -16.02 9.56
C SER A 96 3.79 -17.05 9.12
N PHE A 97 3.53 -17.78 8.03
CA PHE A 97 4.45 -18.78 7.47
C PHE A 97 5.68 -18.18 6.77
N GLU A 98 5.70 -16.88 6.45
CA GLU A 98 6.85 -16.23 5.81
C GLU A 98 8.01 -16.00 6.79
N GLY A 99 7.76 -16.20 8.09
CA GLY A 99 8.77 -16.21 9.13
C GLY A 99 8.75 -14.98 10.04
N LYS A 100 9.08 -15.19 11.31
CA LYS A 100 9.05 -14.17 12.37
C LYS A 100 9.89 -12.93 12.06
N LYS A 101 11.03 -13.11 11.35
CA LYS A 101 11.92 -12.00 10.98
C LYS A 101 11.24 -11.02 10.02
N ARG A 102 10.47 -11.51 9.04
CA ARG A 102 9.71 -10.64 8.12
C ARG A 102 8.60 -9.90 8.85
N LEU A 103 7.90 -10.57 9.76
CA LEU A 103 6.85 -9.93 10.56
C LEU A 103 7.42 -8.79 11.43
N ALA A 104 8.54 -9.02 12.12
CA ALA A 104 9.19 -8.00 12.93
C ALA A 104 9.64 -6.78 12.08
N PHE A 105 10.21 -7.01 10.89
CA PHE A 105 10.52 -5.92 9.97
C PHE A 105 9.28 -5.20 9.47
N ALA A 106 8.18 -5.92 9.22
CA ALA A 106 6.93 -5.33 8.80
C ALA A 106 6.36 -4.38 9.87
N GLU A 107 6.35 -4.81 11.13
CA GLU A 107 5.91 -3.99 12.27
C GLU A 107 6.75 -2.72 12.42
N GLN A 108 8.08 -2.84 12.37
CA GLN A 108 8.99 -1.69 12.44
C GLN A 108 8.78 -0.72 11.27
N GLY A 109 8.64 -1.23 10.04
CA GLY A 109 8.39 -0.38 8.89
C GLY A 109 7.03 0.30 8.92
N ILE A 110 6.00 -0.37 9.46
CA ILE A 110 4.65 0.18 9.63
C ILE A 110 4.65 1.30 10.67
N GLU A 111 5.33 1.09 11.80
CA GLU A 111 5.49 2.09 12.84
C GLU A 111 6.25 3.32 12.34
N GLU A 112 7.28 3.14 11.52
CA GLU A 112 8.00 4.27 10.94
C GLU A 112 7.17 4.98 9.87
N LEU A 113 6.48 4.23 9.01
CA LEU A 113 5.62 4.79 7.95
C LEU A 113 4.46 5.62 8.53
N SER A 114 3.86 5.19 9.64
CA SER A 114 2.71 5.88 10.26
C SER A 114 3.03 7.31 10.71
N LYS A 115 4.30 7.62 10.98
CA LYS A 115 4.73 8.98 11.36
C LYS A 115 4.69 9.96 10.18
N HIS A 116 4.82 9.43 8.96
CA HIS A 116 5.07 10.20 7.74
C HIS A 116 3.88 10.22 6.77
N VAL A 117 2.77 9.57 7.11
CA VAL A 117 1.55 9.55 6.28
C VAL A 117 0.41 10.29 6.99
N ASP A 118 -0.61 10.67 6.22
CA ASP A 118 -1.86 11.21 6.76
C ASP A 118 -2.80 10.07 7.15
N SER A 119 -2.85 9.01 6.33
CA SER A 119 -3.61 7.80 6.64
C SER A 119 -2.86 6.53 6.29
N LEU A 120 -2.94 5.53 7.18
CA LEU A 120 -2.34 4.22 7.00
C LEU A 120 -3.40 3.12 7.03
N ILE A 121 -3.57 2.45 5.90
CA ILE A 121 -4.40 1.25 5.76
C ILE A 121 -3.50 0.02 5.82
N THR A 122 -3.72 -0.81 6.84
CA THR A 122 -2.94 -2.05 7.02
C THR A 122 -3.80 -3.27 6.70
N ILE A 123 -3.32 -4.09 5.78
CA ILE A 123 -3.98 -5.34 5.36
C ILE A 123 -3.22 -6.53 5.97
N PRO A 124 -3.78 -7.21 6.98
CA PRO A 124 -3.18 -8.41 7.54
C PRO A 124 -3.41 -9.61 6.60
N ASN A 125 -2.36 -10.05 5.90
CA ASN A 125 -2.48 -11.19 4.97
C ASN A 125 -3.00 -12.47 5.64
N GLU A 126 -2.75 -12.65 6.94
CA GLU A 126 -3.28 -13.76 7.71
C GLU A 126 -4.81 -13.84 7.68
N LYS A 127 -5.52 -12.69 7.68
CA LYS A 127 -6.98 -12.65 7.62
C LYS A 127 -7.51 -13.08 6.25
N LEU A 128 -6.70 -12.96 5.19
CA LEU A 128 -7.06 -13.45 3.85
C LEU A 128 -7.18 -14.97 3.81
N LEU A 129 -6.39 -15.70 4.61
CA LEU A 129 -6.46 -17.17 4.68
C LEU A 129 -7.82 -17.64 5.21
N LYS A 130 -8.43 -16.88 6.14
CA LYS A 130 -9.76 -17.19 6.66
C LYS A 130 -10.83 -17.07 5.58
N VAL A 131 -10.73 -16.06 4.71
CA VAL A 131 -11.67 -15.79 3.60
C VAL A 131 -11.53 -16.83 2.48
N LEU A 132 -10.29 -17.18 2.14
CA LEU A 132 -9.98 -18.02 0.98
C LEU A 132 -10.20 -19.52 1.24
N GLY A 133 -10.28 -19.95 2.51
CA GLY A 133 -10.58 -21.33 2.89
C GLY A 133 -9.39 -22.30 2.81
N ARG A 134 -9.67 -23.59 3.05
CA ARG A 134 -8.65 -24.66 3.04
C ARG A 134 -8.36 -25.12 1.61
N GLY A 135 -7.09 -25.34 1.27
CA GLY A 135 -6.65 -25.92 0.00
C GLY A 135 -6.11 -24.92 -1.03
N ILE A 136 -6.04 -23.63 -0.68
CA ILE A 136 -5.43 -22.63 -1.56
C ILE A 136 -3.92 -22.84 -1.70
N THR A 137 -3.40 -22.49 -2.86
CA THR A 137 -1.97 -22.43 -3.11
C THR A 137 -1.37 -21.13 -2.56
N LEU A 138 -0.06 -21.16 -2.33
CA LEU A 138 0.69 -19.96 -1.92
C LEU A 138 0.57 -18.82 -2.96
N LEU A 139 0.54 -19.16 -4.24
CA LEU A 139 0.40 -18.20 -5.34
C LEU A 139 -0.97 -17.49 -5.31
N GLU A 140 -2.05 -18.24 -5.06
CA GLU A 140 -3.40 -17.68 -4.94
C GLU A 140 -3.53 -16.76 -3.72
N ALA A 141 -2.88 -17.12 -2.60
CA ALA A 141 -2.86 -16.28 -1.41
C ALA A 141 -2.21 -14.91 -1.69
N PHE A 142 -1.05 -14.90 -2.35
CA PHE A 142 -0.40 -13.65 -2.77
C PHE A 142 -1.21 -12.87 -3.81
N ALA A 143 -1.84 -13.55 -4.76
CA ALA A 143 -2.71 -12.90 -5.73
C ALA A 143 -3.91 -12.22 -5.06
N SER A 144 -4.49 -12.86 -4.03
CA SER A 144 -5.57 -12.26 -3.23
C SER A 144 -5.10 -11.01 -2.49
N ALA A 145 -3.92 -11.05 -1.84
CA ALA A 145 -3.35 -9.87 -1.19
C ALA A 145 -3.15 -8.69 -2.16
N ASN A 146 -2.67 -8.97 -3.37
CA ASN A 146 -2.51 -7.96 -4.42
C ASN A 146 -3.87 -7.39 -4.86
N ASN A 147 -4.92 -8.22 -4.96
CA ASN A 147 -6.26 -7.76 -5.29
C ASN A 147 -6.84 -6.85 -4.20
N VAL A 148 -6.62 -7.16 -2.92
CA VAL A 148 -7.07 -6.30 -1.82
C VAL A 148 -6.35 -4.95 -1.84
N LEU A 149 -5.02 -4.94 -2.04
CA LEU A 149 -4.24 -3.71 -2.23
C LEU A 149 -4.79 -2.87 -3.40
N LYS A 150 -5.04 -3.50 -4.55
CA LYS A 150 -5.60 -2.83 -5.72
C LYS A 150 -6.98 -2.23 -5.42
N ASN A 151 -7.87 -3.01 -4.80
CA ASN A 151 -9.22 -2.56 -4.49
C ASN A 151 -9.22 -1.39 -3.51
N ALA A 152 -8.30 -1.37 -2.54
CA ALA A 152 -8.15 -0.26 -1.61
C ALA A 152 -7.81 1.05 -2.30
N VAL A 153 -6.77 1.03 -3.14
CA VAL A 153 -6.34 2.21 -3.90
C VAL A 153 -7.40 2.62 -4.91
N GLN A 154 -7.99 1.65 -5.62
CA GLN A 154 -9.02 1.90 -6.63
C GLN A 154 -10.27 2.52 -6.01
N GLY A 155 -10.73 2.04 -4.85
CA GLY A 155 -11.93 2.56 -4.18
C GLY A 155 -11.79 4.05 -3.83
N ILE A 156 -10.66 4.45 -3.27
CA ILE A 156 -10.42 5.86 -2.89
C ILE A 156 -10.19 6.71 -4.15
N ALA A 157 -9.41 6.22 -5.11
CA ALA A 157 -9.12 6.96 -6.34
C ALA A 157 -10.36 7.18 -7.22
N GLU A 158 -11.26 6.18 -7.33
CA GLU A 158 -12.46 6.30 -8.14
C GLU A 158 -13.48 7.28 -7.55
N LEU A 159 -13.56 7.41 -6.22
CA LEU A 159 -14.42 8.42 -5.57
C LEU A 159 -14.06 9.85 -5.97
N ILE A 160 -12.78 10.11 -6.23
CA ILE A 160 -12.27 11.44 -6.61
C ILE A 160 -12.33 11.64 -8.14
N THR A 161 -11.97 10.59 -8.89
CA THR A 161 -11.73 10.72 -10.34
C THR A 161 -12.93 10.39 -11.22
N ARG A 162 -13.91 9.64 -10.71
CA ARG A 162 -15.11 9.27 -11.46
C ARG A 162 -16.34 9.96 -10.88
N PRO A 163 -16.91 10.96 -11.58
CA PRO A 163 -18.13 11.60 -11.12
C PRO A 163 -19.28 10.60 -11.11
N GLY A 164 -19.83 10.34 -9.93
CA GLY A 164 -21.08 9.61 -9.72
C GLY A 164 -22.28 10.56 -9.63
N MET A 165 -23.48 10.01 -9.40
CA MET A 165 -24.66 10.84 -9.09
C MET A 165 -24.53 11.57 -7.74
N ILE A 166 -23.77 10.98 -6.81
CA ILE A 166 -23.33 11.63 -5.58
C ILE A 166 -21.83 11.84 -5.75
N ASN A 167 -21.40 13.10 -5.85
CA ASN A 167 -20.00 13.45 -5.99
C ASN A 167 -19.45 13.83 -4.62
N VAL A 168 -18.34 13.21 -4.23
CA VAL A 168 -17.55 13.63 -3.07
C VAL A 168 -16.42 14.47 -3.63
N ASP A 169 -16.16 15.65 -3.07
CA ASP A 169 -15.07 16.49 -3.56
C ASP A 169 -13.73 16.11 -2.88
N PHE A 170 -12.63 16.59 -3.44
CA PHE A 170 -11.30 16.30 -2.89
C PHE A 170 -11.10 16.89 -1.50
N ALA A 171 -11.78 17.99 -1.16
CA ALA A 171 -11.67 18.63 0.15
C ALA A 171 -12.34 17.77 1.25
N ASP A 172 -13.47 17.14 0.93
CA ASP A 172 -14.16 16.19 1.80
C ASP A 172 -13.27 14.96 2.07
N VAL A 173 -12.69 14.37 1.01
CA VAL A 173 -11.77 13.22 1.16
C VAL A 173 -10.55 13.59 1.98
N ARG A 174 -9.95 14.75 1.71
CA ARG A 174 -8.79 15.25 2.44
C ARG A 174 -9.13 15.44 3.93
N THR A 175 -10.26 16.06 4.25
CA THR A 175 -10.68 16.28 5.65
C THR A 175 -10.80 14.95 6.40
N VAL A 176 -11.48 13.96 5.81
CA VAL A 176 -11.65 12.65 6.44
C VAL A 176 -10.33 11.91 6.57
N MET A 177 -9.51 11.89 5.52
CA MET A 177 -8.26 11.11 5.51
C MET A 177 -7.13 11.73 6.34
N SER A 178 -7.13 13.06 6.56
CA SER A 178 -6.12 13.74 7.38
C SER A 178 -6.25 13.48 8.89
N GLU A 179 -7.42 13.02 9.35
CA GLU A 179 -7.65 12.69 10.77
C GLU A 179 -7.54 11.18 11.06
N MET A 180 -7.41 10.36 10.01
CA MET A 180 -7.52 8.90 10.08
C MET A 180 -6.14 8.25 10.21
N GLY A 181 -5.63 8.13 11.44
CA GLY A 181 -4.37 7.44 11.73
C GLY A 181 -4.30 6.00 11.19
N HIS A 182 -4.92 5.04 11.87
CA HIS A 182 -5.00 3.64 11.43
C HIS A 182 -6.40 3.34 10.88
N ALA A 183 -6.46 2.92 9.62
CA ALA A 183 -7.69 2.60 8.92
C ALA A 183 -7.71 1.13 8.48
N MET A 184 -8.92 0.58 8.35
CA MET A 184 -9.17 -0.77 7.85
C MET A 184 -10.14 -0.71 6.66
N MET A 185 -10.12 -1.75 5.82
CA MET A 185 -10.93 -1.78 4.60
C MET A 185 -11.74 -3.08 4.52
N GLY A 186 -13.04 -2.93 4.26
CA GLY A 186 -13.93 -4.01 3.85
C GLY A 186 -14.46 -3.79 2.44
N SER A 187 -14.81 -4.88 1.74
CA SER A 187 -15.43 -4.82 0.41
C SER A 187 -16.49 -5.90 0.26
N GLY A 188 -17.65 -5.55 -0.31
CA GLY A 188 -18.74 -6.47 -0.62
C GLY A 188 -19.23 -6.29 -2.05
N VAL A 189 -19.69 -7.38 -2.67
CA VAL A 189 -20.27 -7.36 -4.02
C VAL A 189 -21.49 -8.25 -4.02
N ALA A 190 -22.65 -7.68 -4.35
CA ALA A 190 -23.92 -8.39 -4.44
C ALA A 190 -24.66 -8.06 -5.75
N ARG A 191 -25.65 -8.88 -6.11
CA ARG A 191 -26.47 -8.75 -7.32
C ARG A 191 -27.89 -9.20 -6.99
N GLY A 192 -28.88 -8.54 -7.59
CA GLY A 192 -30.30 -8.83 -7.32
C GLY A 192 -31.06 -7.59 -6.88
N GLU A 193 -32.22 -7.79 -6.28
CA GLU A 193 -33.11 -6.75 -5.77
C GLU A 193 -32.50 -6.05 -4.55
N ASP A 194 -32.01 -6.83 -3.59
CA ASP A 194 -31.43 -6.34 -2.31
C ASP A 194 -29.92 -6.09 -2.36
N ARG A 195 -29.36 -5.98 -3.58
CA ARG A 195 -27.91 -5.90 -3.82
C ARG A 195 -27.19 -4.76 -3.08
N ALA A 196 -27.88 -3.68 -2.74
CA ALA A 196 -27.27 -2.55 -2.07
C ALA A 196 -27.03 -2.86 -0.58
N GLU A 197 -28.04 -3.42 0.07
CA GLU A 197 -27.99 -3.83 1.48
C GLU A 197 -27.05 -5.00 1.67
N GLU A 198 -27.18 -6.05 0.87
CA GLU A 198 -26.29 -7.23 0.93
C GLU A 198 -24.81 -6.84 0.74
N ALA A 199 -24.50 -5.98 -0.22
CA ALA A 199 -23.12 -5.54 -0.45
C ALA A 199 -22.59 -4.71 0.72
N ALA A 200 -23.42 -3.88 1.35
CA ALA A 200 -23.04 -3.08 2.51
C ALA A 200 -22.81 -3.98 3.73
N GLU A 201 -23.71 -4.93 4.00
CA GLU A 201 -23.55 -5.90 5.08
C GLU A 201 -22.26 -6.71 4.92
N MET A 202 -22.00 -7.24 3.72
CA MET A 202 -20.76 -7.97 3.42
C MET A 202 -19.50 -7.11 3.61
N ALA A 203 -19.57 -5.81 3.26
CA ALA A 203 -18.45 -4.91 3.43
C ALA A 203 -18.16 -4.67 4.91
N ILE A 204 -19.18 -4.50 5.74
CA ILE A 204 -19.06 -4.28 7.20
C ILE A 204 -18.64 -5.56 7.92
N SER A 205 -19.12 -6.72 7.48
CA SER A 205 -18.77 -8.03 8.05
C SER A 205 -17.45 -8.59 7.49
N SER A 206 -16.65 -7.77 6.82
CA SER A 206 -15.43 -8.25 6.18
C SER A 206 -14.43 -8.73 7.24
N PRO A 207 -13.83 -9.92 7.09
CA PRO A 207 -12.80 -10.40 8.01
C PRO A 207 -11.55 -9.52 8.07
N LEU A 208 -11.41 -8.54 7.18
CA LEU A 208 -10.36 -7.53 7.22
C LEU A 208 -10.63 -6.41 8.24
N LEU A 209 -11.87 -6.28 8.74
CA LEU A 209 -12.31 -5.27 9.71
C LEU A 209 -12.38 -5.78 11.15
N GLU A 210 -12.40 -7.10 11.38
CA GLU A 210 -12.50 -7.69 12.72
C GLU A 210 -11.13 -7.76 13.40
N ASP A 211 -10.91 -7.14 14.56
CA ASP A 211 -9.64 -7.12 15.31
C ASP A 211 -8.96 -8.50 15.46
#